data_AF-A0A920MPG0-F1
#
_entry.id   AF-A0A920MPG0-F1
#
_cell.length_a   1.000
_cell.length_b   1.000
_cell.length_c   1.000
_cell.angle_alpha   90.00
_cell.angle_beta   90.00
_cell.angle_gamma   90.00
#
_symmetry.space_group_name_H-M   'P 1'
#
loop_
_entity.id
_entity.type
_entity.pdbx_description
1 polymer ?
#
loop_
_entity_poly.entity_id
_entity_poly.type
_entity_poly.pdbx_seq_one_letter_code
_entity_poly.pdbx_strand_id
1 'polypeptide(L)' 'MEKLDRVNIAISNGSACGAGDIKPSPVLSAMGIEDTINLSTLRFSFGTSNTPEQFDYLLNQLKSIQTPE' A
#
# COMPACT_ATOMS: atom_id res chain seq x y z
N MET A 1 0.81 4.17 5.05
CA MET A 1 2.17 3.63 4.89
C MET A 1 2.91 3.53 6.22
N GLU A 2 3.06 4.61 6.98
CA GLU A 2 3.84 4.60 8.23
C GLU A 2 3.50 3.50 9.24
N LYS A 3 2.20 3.18 9.41
CA LYS A 3 1.77 2.10 10.32
C LYS A 3 2.34 0.74 9.92
N LEU A 4 2.45 0.46 8.61
CA LEU A 4 3.00 -0.77 8.07
C LEU A 4 4.54 -0.78 8.13
N ASP A 5 5.17 0.37 7.89
CA ASP A 5 6.61 0.54 8.02
C ASP A 5 7.10 0.26 9.45
N ARG A 6 6.38 0.77 10.46
CA ARG A 6 6.67 0.50 11.89
C ARG A 6 6.58 -0.97 12.29
N VAL A 7 5.90 -1.80 11.51
CA VAL A 7 5.81 -3.26 11.71
C VAL A 7 6.64 -4.03 10.68
N ASN A 8 7.65 -3.38 10.09
CA ASN A 8 8.60 -3.96 9.13
C ASN A 8 7.95 -4.52 7.85
N ILE A 9 6.86 -3.90 7.37
CA ILE A 9 6.24 -4.22 6.09
C ILE A 9 6.47 -3.06 5.12
N ALA A 10 7.35 -3.29 4.14
CA ALA A 10 7.65 -2.34 3.08
C ALA A 10 6.55 -2.34 2.00
N ILE A 11 6.03 -1.16 1.66
CA ILE A 11 4.97 -0.97 0.65
C ILE A 11 5.16 0.34 -0.13
N SER A 12 4.38 0.52 -1.19
CA SER A 12 4.24 1.82 -1.89
C SER A 12 2.80 2.35 -1.82
N ASN A 13 2.60 3.63 -2.13
CA ASN A 13 1.31 4.25 -2.46
C ASN A 13 1.46 4.93 -3.83
N GLY A 14 0.39 4.97 -4.63
CA GLY A 14 0.36 5.68 -5.91
C GLY A 14 1.41 5.17 -6.90
N SER A 15 2.03 6.10 -7.64
CA SER A 15 3.07 5.80 -8.63
C SER A 15 4.43 5.56 -7.99
N ALA A 16 4.62 4.43 -7.31
CA ALA A 16 5.90 3.79 -6.92
C ALA A 16 6.96 4.62 -6.14
N CYS A 17 7.37 5.78 -6.62
CA CYS A 17 8.32 6.74 -6.05
C CYS A 17 7.58 7.86 -5.31
N GLY A 18 7.00 7.55 -4.15
CA GLY A 18 6.39 8.53 -3.26
C GLY A 18 7.35 9.07 -2.19
N ALA A 19 8.64 9.19 -2.47
CA ALA A 19 9.58 9.82 -1.55
C ALA A 19 9.43 11.35 -1.65
N GLY A 20 8.38 11.90 -1.02
CA GLY A 20 7.98 13.31 -1.10
C GLY A 20 6.47 13.50 -1.06
N ASP A 21 5.96 14.59 -1.64
CA ASP A 21 4.53 14.91 -1.71
C ASP A 21 3.69 13.75 -2.26
N ILE A 22 2.65 13.37 -1.52
CA ILE A 22 1.67 12.37 -1.96
C ILE A 22 0.84 13.00 -3.09
N LYS A 23 1.04 12.53 -4.32
CA LYS A 23 0.31 12.96 -5.51
C LYS A 23 -0.50 11.80 -6.09
N PRO A 24 -1.63 12.07 -6.76
CA PRO A 24 -2.37 11.04 -7.48
C PRO A 24 -1.48 10.34 -8.52
N SER A 25 -1.64 9.03 -8.66
CA SER A 25 -0.96 8.25 -9.69
C SER A 25 -1.50 8.64 -11.07
N PRO A 26 -0.64 9.04 -12.04
CA PRO A 26 -1.07 9.35 -13.40
C PRO A 26 -1.68 8.13 -14.10
N VAL A 27 -1.30 6.91 -13.71
CA VAL A 27 -1.87 5.67 -14.25
C VAL A 27 -3.32 5.51 -13.77
N LEU A 28 -3.57 5.68 -12.47
CA LEU A 28 -4.93 5.56 -11.94
C LEU A 28 -5.83 6.70 -12.44
N SER A 29 -5.30 7.91 -12.61
CA SER A 29 -6.03 9.01 -13.24
C SER A 29 -6.38 8.69 -14.71
N ALA A 30 -5.47 8.10 -15.48
CA ALA A 30 -5.74 7.66 -16.86
C ALA A 30 -6.78 6.52 -16.93
N MET A 31 -6.91 5.72 -15.86
CA MET A 31 -7.98 4.73 -15.71
C MET A 31 -9.32 5.34 -15.27
N GLY A 32 -9.39 6.66 -15.07
CA GLY A 32 -10.61 7.37 -14.65
C GLY A 32 -10.91 7.25 -13.15
N ILE A 33 -9.94 6.88 -12.32
CA ILE A 33 -10.11 6.83 -10.86
C ILE A 33 -10.02 8.26 -10.30
N GLU A 34 -11.00 8.64 -9.48
CA GLU A 34 -11.01 9.93 -8.80
C GLU A 34 -9.80 10.11 -7.87
N ASP A 35 -9.31 11.34 -7.76
CA ASP A 35 -8.12 11.66 -6.98
C ASP A 35 -8.26 11.30 -5.49
N THR A 36 -9.46 11.39 -4.93
CA THR A 36 -9.78 11.00 -3.54
C THR A 36 -9.48 9.52 -3.29
N ILE A 37 -9.85 8.65 -4.24
CA ILE A 37 -9.58 7.21 -4.20
C ILE A 37 -8.12 6.95 -4.54
N ASN A 38 -7.58 7.63 -5.55
CA ASN A 38 -6.20 7.48 -6.03
C ASN A 38 -5.16 7.73 -4.92
N LEU A 39 -5.39 8.76 -4.10
CA LEU A 39 -4.55 9.10 -2.94
C LEU A 39 -4.66 8.09 -1.79
N SER A 40 -5.74 7.31 -1.75
CA SER A 40 -6.05 6.35 -0.69
C SER A 40 -5.64 4.91 -1.05
N THR A 41 -4.72 4.73 -2.00
CA THR A 41 -4.29 3.41 -2.47
C THR A 41 -3.07 2.87 -1.71
N LEU A 42 -2.94 1.54 -1.67
CA LEU A 42 -1.71 0.87 -1.21
C LEU A 42 -1.32 -0.15 -2.28
N ARG A 43 -0.03 -0.19 -2.63
CA ARG A 43 0.52 -1.12 -3.62
C ARG A 43 1.46 -2.10 -2.93
N PHE A 44 1.11 -3.37 -3.02
CA PHE A 44 1.94 -4.50 -2.61
C PHE A 44 2.56 -5.14 -3.86
N SER A 45 3.83 -5.52 -3.78
CA SER A 45 4.53 -6.19 -4.87
C SER A 45 5.29 -7.36 -4.29
N PHE A 46 5.03 -8.56 -4.82
CA PHE A 46 5.59 -9.81 -4.31
C PHE A 46 6.63 -10.35 -5.30
N GLY A 47 7.65 -11.00 -4.76
CA GLY A 47 8.72 -11.65 -5.50
C GLY A 47 8.93 -13.09 -5.05
N THR A 48 9.83 -13.79 -5.72
CA THR A 48 10.12 -15.22 -5.49
C THR A 48 10.70 -15.52 -4.11
N SER A 49 11.23 -14.52 -3.42
CA SER A 49 11.77 -14.64 -2.06
C SER A 49 10.72 -14.50 -0.97
N ASN A 50 9.46 -14.18 -1.31
CA ASN A 50 8.41 -14.08 -0.30
C ASN A 50 7.97 -15.47 0.18
N THR A 51 7.65 -15.58 1.47
CA THR A 51 7.21 -16.85 2.07
C THR A 51 5.75 -16.78 2.53
N PRO A 52 5.02 -17.91 2.57
CA PRO A 52 3.65 -17.96 3.08
C PRO A 52 3.48 -17.31 4.46
N GLU A 53 4.43 -17.48 5.36
CA GLU A 53 4.41 -16.91 6.71
C GLU A 53 4.47 -15.37 6.69
N GLN A 54 5.18 -14.78 5.71
CA GLN A 54 5.18 -13.33 5.52
C GLN A 54 3.82 -12.82 5.06
N PHE A 55 3.08 -13.60 4.26
CA PHE A 55 1.71 -13.25 3.87
C PHE A 55 0.76 -13.33 5.07
N ASP A 56 0.86 -14.37 5.88
CA ASP A 56 0.05 -14.49 7.10
C ASP A 56 0.33 -13.34 8.07
N TYR A 57 1.61 -12.99 8.24
CA TYR A 57 2.01 -11.83 9.04
C TYR A 57 1.40 -10.53 8.48
N LEU A 58 1.54 -10.28 7.18
CA LEU A 58 0.95 -9.13 6.50
C LEU A 58 -0.56 -9.04 6.74
N LEU A 59 -1.30 -10.13 6.55
CA LEU A 59 -2.76 -10.17 6.72
C LEU A 59 -3.17 -9.87 8.17
N ASN A 60 -2.43 -10.41 9.14
CA ASN A 60 -2.70 -10.14 10.55
C ASN A 60 -2.44 -8.66 10.91
N GLN A 61 -1.37 -8.05 10.40
CA GLN A 61 -1.10 -6.63 10.60
C GLN A 61 -2.12 -5.74 9.89
N LEU A 62 -2.58 -6.11 8.69
CA LEU A 62 -3.61 -5.33 7.98
C LEU A 62 -4.94 -5.33 8.75
N LYS A 63 -5.33 -6.47 9.34
CA LYS A 63 -6.52 -6.58 10.18
C LYS A 63 -6.41 -5.75 11.46
N SER A 64 -5.23 -5.66 12.07
CA SER A 64 -5.03 -4.87 13.30
C SER A 64 -4.99 -3.36 13.01
N ILE A 65 -4.53 -2.96 11.83
CA ILE A 65 -4.40 -1.56 11.42
C ILE A 65 -5.72 -0.98 10.91
N GLN A 66 -6.55 -1.80 10.25
CA GLN A 66 -7.88 -1.39 9.82
C GLN A 66 -8.79 -1.27 11.05
N THR A 67 -9.34 -0.07 11.28
CA THR A 67 -10.49 0.08 12.17
C THR A 67 -11.70 -0.58 11.53
N PRO A 68 -12.56 -1.28 12.28
CA PRO A 68 -13.90 -1.58 11.80
C PRO A 68 -14.61 -0.26 11.49
N GLU A 69 -15.32 -0.18 10.36
CA GLU A 69 -16.39 0.82 10.19
C GLU A 69 -17.48 0.62 11.26
#